data_AF-A0A963EDD5-F1
#
_entry.id   AF-A0A963EDD5-F1
#
_cell.length_a   1.000
_cell.length_b   1.000
_cell.length_c   1.000
_cell.angle_alpha   90.00
_cell.angle_beta   90.00
_cell.angle_gamma   90.00
#
_symmetry.space_group_name_H-M   'P 1'
#
loop_
_entity.id
_entity.type
_entity.pdbx_description
1 polymer ?
#
loop_
_entity_poly.entity_id
_entity_poly.type
_entity_poly.pdbx_seq_one_letter_code
_entity_poly.pdbx_strand_id
1 'polypeptide(L)'
;TVTDSLELFARQSGRRHVPISGHRVNDAELLLVAMGAAIETAEAVADQLRSTRKLKVGVLGVRSLQPFPAESIVQQLGKARCVCVLERLDAPHTADAPLLTGLRAVIDQQAAHHPRLLSVLYGLGGLPLHAADLAELCVQAEKIQQRQLYLGIAFDQTEASHPKRQVLLDRLRRSYPELADRGLSGDREIAPDLAPEEAIALAVHHISGSGGAALAQEAADTLWRAAGGELRSRLAHSAAPWGDSCTDWISWAPRNLRDPGDRLPVDLAIVATDLIESAAPDLQLNDHGSLLIESTAPDNHRIPLATMEQLRQRSGQLYSIDSRMRDTDADLRNERMLGAALAILLERELLEISFRRLLSIRETALSDLPEDSRVPRLQAFKEGFEQVTKVDMASLIPSPADAFAGAEPAPPELKRLGNVDDNYDSLPRFWDQTGVLYRDRMEQRITPDPFLAVNAIPPFSAAFRKFDRLRETLPVLDAEACTGCGACWTLCPDGAIGVSVMDTAMLLETGVRMTGADRLR
;
A
#
# COMPACT_ATOMS: atom_id res chain seq x y z
N THR A 1 -39.66 -9.37 6.13
CA THR A 1 -38.52 -10.31 6.06
C THR A 1 -37.34 -9.63 5.39
N VAL A 2 -36.13 -10.22 5.40
CA VAL A 2 -34.99 -9.67 4.64
C VAL A 2 -35.34 -9.51 3.17
N THR A 3 -36.05 -10.47 2.58
CA THR A 3 -36.53 -10.42 1.19
C THR A 3 -37.42 -9.20 0.92
N ASP A 4 -38.42 -8.94 1.77
CA ASP A 4 -39.31 -7.78 1.60
C ASP A 4 -38.53 -6.45 1.67
N SER A 5 -37.54 -6.37 2.57
CA SER A 5 -36.68 -5.19 2.70
C SER A 5 -35.81 -4.98 1.45
N LEU A 6 -35.26 -6.05 0.88
CA LEU A 6 -34.46 -5.97 -0.36
C LEU A 6 -35.33 -5.58 -1.57
N GLU A 7 -36.58 -6.05 -1.63
CA GLU A 7 -37.52 -5.63 -2.67
C GLU A 7 -37.93 -4.17 -2.54
N LEU A 8 -38.21 -3.70 -1.31
CA LEU A 8 -38.50 -2.29 -1.06
C LEU A 8 -37.31 -1.41 -1.47
N PHE A 9 -36.10 -1.81 -1.10
CA PHE A 9 -34.88 -1.11 -1.49
C PHE A 9 -34.70 -1.07 -3.02
N ALA A 10 -35.00 -2.18 -3.71
CA ALA A 10 -34.95 -2.23 -5.17
C ALA A 10 -35.96 -1.28 -5.83
N ARG A 11 -37.18 -1.18 -5.29
CA ARG A 11 -38.21 -0.24 -5.77
C ARG A 11 -37.81 1.21 -5.57
N GLN A 12 -37.18 1.54 -4.44
CA GLN A 12 -36.80 2.92 -4.10
C GLN A 12 -35.53 3.39 -4.79
N SER A 13 -34.53 2.51 -4.93
CA SER A 13 -33.20 2.89 -5.41
C SER A 13 -32.89 2.40 -6.83
N GLY A 14 -33.73 1.52 -7.41
CA GLY A 14 -33.46 0.82 -8.66
C GLY A 14 -32.39 -0.28 -8.54
N ARG A 15 -31.74 -0.44 -7.37
CA ARG A 15 -30.68 -1.43 -7.15
C ARG A 15 -31.25 -2.70 -6.53
N ARG A 16 -31.20 -3.80 -7.28
CA ARG A 16 -31.66 -5.10 -6.79
C ARG A 16 -30.53 -5.84 -6.09
N HIS A 17 -30.78 -6.24 -4.84
CA HIS A 17 -29.91 -7.13 -4.11
C HIS A 17 -30.57 -8.50 -3.96
N VAL A 18 -29.74 -9.54 -4.06
CA VAL A 18 -30.15 -10.94 -3.93
C VAL A 18 -29.23 -11.63 -2.91
N PRO A 19 -29.73 -12.63 -2.16
CA PRO A 19 -28.93 -13.35 -1.15
C PRO A 19 -27.65 -13.96 -1.73
N ILE A 20 -27.67 -14.28 -3.02
CA ILE A 20 -26.57 -14.85 -3.78
C ILE A 20 -26.54 -14.27 -5.21
N SER A 21 -25.36 -13.95 -5.71
CA SER A 21 -25.14 -13.60 -7.12
C SER A 21 -24.21 -14.60 -7.80
N GLY A 22 -24.50 -14.91 -9.05
CA GLY A 22 -23.63 -15.72 -9.90
C GLY A 22 -23.10 -14.88 -11.05
N HIS A 23 -21.79 -14.92 -11.27
CA HIS A 23 -21.11 -14.35 -12.42
C HIS A 23 -20.41 -15.45 -13.20
N ARG A 24 -20.75 -15.61 -14.49
CA ARG A 24 -20.18 -16.65 -15.38
C ARG A 24 -20.26 -18.09 -14.85
N VAL A 25 -21.28 -18.41 -14.05
CA VAL A 25 -21.40 -19.71 -13.34
C VAL A 25 -21.88 -20.88 -14.22
N ASN A 26 -22.65 -20.61 -15.29
CA ASN A 26 -23.36 -21.66 -16.03
C ASN A 26 -22.45 -22.72 -16.69
N ASP A 27 -21.27 -22.32 -17.17
CA ASP A 27 -20.29 -23.18 -17.83
C ASP A 27 -18.98 -23.29 -17.04
N ALA A 28 -18.96 -22.79 -15.80
CA ALA A 28 -17.76 -22.77 -14.98
C ALA A 28 -17.30 -24.19 -14.60
N GLU A 29 -16.00 -24.45 -14.78
CA GLU A 29 -15.32 -25.66 -14.32
C GLU A 29 -14.63 -25.41 -12.97
N LEU A 30 -14.24 -24.15 -12.72
CA LEU A 30 -13.75 -23.65 -11.43
C LEU A 30 -14.71 -22.56 -10.92
N LEU A 31 -15.14 -22.67 -9.66
CA LEU A 31 -15.98 -21.67 -9.02
C LEU A 31 -15.25 -21.01 -7.85
N LEU A 32 -15.20 -19.68 -7.82
CA LEU A 32 -14.81 -18.91 -6.65
C LEU A 32 -16.05 -18.58 -5.83
N VAL A 33 -16.08 -18.91 -4.55
CA VAL A 33 -17.17 -18.55 -3.63
C VAL A 33 -16.64 -17.53 -2.65
N ALA A 34 -17.19 -16.32 -2.66
CA ALA A 34 -16.67 -15.22 -1.85
C ALA A 34 -17.82 -14.45 -1.19
N MET A 35 -17.47 -13.69 -0.15
CA MET A 35 -18.35 -12.75 0.55
C MET A 35 -17.72 -11.35 0.56
N GLY A 36 -18.57 -10.32 0.61
CA GLY A 36 -18.13 -8.94 0.76
C GLY A 36 -17.38 -8.39 -0.46
N ALA A 37 -16.38 -7.53 -0.21
CA ALA A 37 -15.67 -6.79 -1.26
C ALA A 37 -14.92 -7.69 -2.26
N ALA A 38 -14.46 -8.88 -1.83
CA ALA A 38 -13.72 -9.79 -2.71
C ALA A 38 -14.53 -10.33 -3.89
N ILE A 39 -15.88 -10.26 -3.83
CA ILE A 39 -16.74 -10.71 -4.93
C ILE A 39 -16.39 -9.97 -6.21
N GLU A 40 -16.22 -8.66 -6.13
CA GLU A 40 -16.03 -7.83 -7.32
C GLU A 40 -14.64 -8.02 -7.95
N THR A 41 -13.59 -8.09 -7.13
CA THR A 41 -12.23 -8.41 -7.60
C THR A 41 -12.19 -9.81 -8.22
N ALA A 42 -12.86 -10.80 -7.61
CA ALA A 42 -12.97 -12.14 -8.17
C ALA A 42 -13.71 -12.14 -9.52
N GLU A 43 -14.77 -11.33 -9.68
CA GLU A 43 -15.50 -11.20 -10.96
C GLU A 43 -14.62 -10.60 -12.07
N ALA A 44 -13.83 -9.57 -11.74
CA ALA A 44 -12.86 -8.97 -12.66
C ALA A 44 -11.77 -9.97 -13.08
N VAL A 45 -11.16 -10.68 -12.11
CA VAL A 45 -10.18 -11.73 -12.38
C VAL A 45 -10.77 -12.87 -13.22
N ALA A 46 -12.01 -13.29 -12.93
CA ALA A 46 -12.67 -14.33 -13.70
C ALA A 46 -12.90 -13.92 -15.16
N ASP A 47 -13.38 -12.70 -15.44
CA ASP A 47 -13.54 -12.21 -16.81
C ASP A 47 -12.19 -12.12 -17.54
N GLN A 48 -11.14 -11.64 -16.85
CA GLN A 48 -9.79 -11.54 -17.39
C GLN A 48 -9.20 -12.92 -17.74
N LEU A 49 -9.31 -13.91 -16.86
CA LEU A 49 -8.78 -15.25 -17.12
C LEU A 49 -9.55 -15.99 -18.21
N ARG A 50 -10.86 -15.73 -18.31
CA ARG A 50 -11.69 -16.25 -19.40
C ARG A 50 -11.27 -15.66 -20.74
N SER A 51 -10.97 -14.37 -20.80
CA SER A 51 -10.59 -13.69 -22.05
C SER A 51 -9.17 -14.09 -22.50
N THR A 52 -8.20 -14.10 -21.58
CA THR A 52 -6.77 -14.28 -21.88
C THR A 52 -6.31 -15.73 -21.86
N ARG A 53 -6.69 -16.51 -20.84
CA ARG A 53 -6.23 -17.89 -20.61
C ARG A 53 -7.26 -18.95 -21.00
N LYS A 54 -8.48 -18.54 -21.37
CA LYS A 54 -9.63 -19.42 -21.70
C LYS A 54 -10.04 -20.36 -20.56
N LEU A 55 -9.71 -20.01 -19.31
CA LEU A 55 -10.12 -20.77 -18.13
C LEU A 55 -11.59 -20.48 -17.82
N LYS A 56 -12.43 -21.51 -17.66
CA LYS A 56 -13.85 -21.35 -17.33
C LYS A 56 -14.05 -21.12 -15.83
N VAL A 57 -13.66 -19.94 -15.37
CA VAL A 57 -13.87 -19.50 -14.00
C VAL A 57 -15.25 -18.86 -13.87
N GLY A 58 -15.94 -19.15 -12.77
CA GLY A 58 -17.16 -18.47 -12.36
C GLY A 58 -17.02 -17.95 -10.92
N VAL A 59 -17.87 -17.01 -10.53
CA VAL A 59 -17.89 -16.44 -9.18
C VAL A 59 -19.30 -16.54 -8.60
N LEU A 60 -19.37 -17.00 -7.36
CA LEU A 60 -20.57 -17.09 -6.55
C LEU A 60 -20.43 -16.15 -5.35
N GLY A 61 -21.09 -15.01 -5.41
CA GLY A 61 -21.09 -14.00 -4.36
C GLY A 61 -22.18 -14.25 -3.33
N VAL A 62 -21.81 -14.60 -2.10
CA VAL A 62 -22.75 -14.83 -0.99
C VAL A 62 -22.93 -13.54 -0.19
N ARG A 63 -24.18 -13.09 -0.05
CA ARG A 63 -24.54 -11.88 0.73
C ARG A 63 -25.28 -12.20 2.03
N SER A 64 -25.95 -13.35 2.09
CA SER A 64 -26.64 -13.83 3.29
C SER A 64 -25.94 -15.07 3.84
N LEU A 65 -25.25 -14.94 4.97
CA LEU A 65 -24.72 -16.11 5.69
C LEU A 65 -25.82 -16.78 6.52
N GLN A 66 -26.73 -15.97 7.08
CA GLN A 66 -27.88 -16.43 7.87
C GLN A 66 -29.11 -15.57 7.55
N PRO A 67 -30.21 -16.16 7.03
CA PRO A 67 -30.36 -17.57 6.64
C PRO A 67 -29.46 -17.93 5.45
N PHE A 68 -28.88 -19.14 5.47
CA PHE A 68 -27.97 -19.62 4.42
C PHE A 68 -28.76 -20.03 3.15
N PRO A 69 -28.43 -19.51 1.94
CA PRO A 69 -29.23 -19.69 0.74
C PRO A 69 -28.96 -21.05 0.05
N ALA A 70 -29.27 -22.15 0.74
CA ALA A 70 -28.93 -23.52 0.33
C ALA A 70 -29.40 -23.87 -1.09
N GLU A 71 -30.70 -23.75 -1.38
CA GLU A 71 -31.28 -24.13 -2.67
C GLU A 71 -30.66 -23.34 -3.83
N SER A 72 -30.46 -22.03 -3.64
CA SER A 72 -29.89 -21.16 -4.67
C SER A 72 -28.40 -21.43 -4.92
N ILE A 73 -27.66 -21.87 -3.89
CA ILE A 73 -26.26 -22.32 -4.04
C ILE A 73 -26.22 -23.58 -4.90
N VAL A 74 -27.02 -24.60 -4.57
CA VAL A 74 -27.02 -25.89 -5.30
C VAL A 74 -27.33 -25.69 -6.77
N GLN A 75 -28.30 -24.83 -7.10
CA GLN A 75 -28.66 -24.50 -8.47
C GLN A 75 -27.51 -23.83 -9.25
N GLN A 76 -26.65 -23.06 -8.57
CA GLN A 76 -25.56 -22.31 -9.20
C GLN A 76 -24.21 -23.04 -9.18
N LEU A 77 -24.07 -24.16 -8.45
CA LEU A 77 -22.85 -24.99 -8.49
C LEU A 77 -22.54 -25.52 -9.91
N GLY A 78 -23.59 -25.77 -10.71
CA GLY A 78 -23.45 -26.12 -12.12
C GLY A 78 -22.55 -27.34 -12.36
N LYS A 79 -21.51 -27.15 -13.18
CA LYS A 79 -20.54 -28.19 -13.60
C LYS A 79 -19.16 -28.01 -12.96
N ALA A 80 -19.05 -27.14 -11.94
CA ALA A 80 -17.78 -26.87 -11.31
C ALA A 80 -17.19 -28.17 -10.74
N ARG A 81 -15.94 -28.48 -11.08
CA ARG A 81 -15.18 -29.62 -10.55
C ARG A 81 -14.43 -29.25 -9.28
N CYS A 82 -14.00 -27.99 -9.20
CA CYS A 82 -13.31 -27.41 -8.07
C CYS A 82 -14.01 -26.13 -7.64
N VAL A 83 -14.16 -25.95 -6.33
CA VAL A 83 -14.72 -24.75 -5.72
C VAL A 83 -13.72 -24.21 -4.71
N CYS A 84 -13.21 -23.01 -4.96
CA CYS A 84 -12.36 -22.28 -4.01
C CYS A 84 -13.24 -21.39 -3.16
N VAL A 85 -13.21 -21.57 -1.84
CA VAL A 85 -14.03 -20.82 -0.89
C VAL A 85 -13.15 -19.81 -0.19
N LEU A 86 -13.37 -18.53 -0.50
CA LEU A 86 -12.58 -17.41 -0.03
C LEU A 86 -13.17 -16.85 1.26
N GLU A 87 -12.42 -16.95 2.36
CA GLU A 87 -12.83 -16.45 3.67
C GLU A 87 -11.78 -15.53 4.28
N ARG A 88 -12.23 -14.38 4.80
CA ARG A 88 -11.37 -13.39 5.46
C ARG A 88 -11.26 -13.66 6.97
N LEU A 89 -11.03 -14.93 7.32
CA LEU A 89 -11.01 -15.43 8.70
C LEU A 89 -10.19 -16.71 8.77
N ASP A 90 -9.25 -16.79 9.71
CA ASP A 90 -8.70 -18.08 10.14
C ASP A 90 -9.48 -18.58 11.36
N ALA A 91 -9.86 -19.86 11.36
CA ALA A 91 -10.68 -20.48 12.38
C ALA A 91 -9.97 -21.75 12.94
N PRO A 92 -8.89 -21.59 13.70
CA PRO A 92 -7.98 -22.69 14.06
C PRO A 92 -8.62 -23.76 14.97
N HIS A 93 -9.76 -23.45 15.58
CA HIS A 93 -10.48 -24.35 16.48
C HIS A 93 -11.71 -25.00 15.84
N THR A 94 -11.97 -24.75 14.56
CA THR A 94 -13.05 -25.39 13.81
C THR A 94 -12.49 -26.22 12.65
N ALA A 95 -13.24 -27.20 12.19
CA ALA A 95 -12.81 -28.03 11.06
C ALA A 95 -12.74 -27.24 9.76
N ASP A 96 -13.70 -26.32 9.57
CA ASP A 96 -13.78 -25.40 8.45
C ASP A 96 -14.24 -24.03 8.94
N ALA A 97 -13.99 -23.00 8.14
CA ALA A 97 -14.56 -21.68 8.38
C ALA A 97 -16.06 -21.63 8.00
N PRO A 98 -16.83 -20.64 8.48
CA PRO A 98 -18.30 -20.67 8.46
C PRO A 98 -18.93 -20.83 7.07
N LEU A 99 -18.40 -20.16 6.04
CA LEU A 99 -18.93 -20.24 4.68
C LEU A 99 -18.69 -21.63 4.09
N LEU A 100 -17.47 -22.17 4.26
CA LEU A 100 -17.16 -23.52 3.83
C LEU A 100 -17.99 -24.58 4.57
N THR A 101 -18.24 -24.38 5.87
CA THR A 101 -19.10 -25.25 6.68
C THR A 101 -20.52 -25.31 6.09
N GLY A 102 -21.13 -24.16 5.82
CA GLY A 102 -22.45 -24.07 5.22
C GLY A 102 -22.49 -24.69 3.81
N LEU A 103 -21.47 -24.39 2.99
CA LEU A 103 -21.38 -24.92 1.63
C LEU A 103 -21.25 -26.45 1.62
N ARG A 104 -20.38 -27.01 2.47
CA ARG A 104 -20.20 -28.46 2.58
C ARG A 104 -21.49 -29.15 3.02
N ALA A 105 -22.15 -28.62 4.04
CA ALA A 105 -23.43 -29.18 4.52
C ALA A 105 -24.50 -29.19 3.41
N VAL A 106 -24.60 -28.11 2.62
CA VAL A 106 -25.57 -28.02 1.51
C VAL A 106 -25.21 -28.97 0.37
N ILE A 107 -23.92 -29.06 0.01
CA ILE A 107 -23.45 -29.99 -1.03
C ILE A 107 -23.73 -31.43 -0.63
N ASP A 108 -23.39 -31.81 0.61
CA ASP A 108 -23.55 -33.17 1.09
C ASP A 108 -25.02 -33.61 1.20
N GLN A 109 -25.93 -32.67 1.44
CA GLN A 109 -27.36 -32.97 1.60
C GLN A 109 -28.16 -32.90 0.29
N GLN A 110 -27.80 -32.01 -0.64
CA GLN A 110 -28.69 -31.60 -1.73
C GLN A 110 -28.05 -31.62 -3.13
N ALA A 111 -26.71 -31.60 -3.24
CA ALA A 111 -26.07 -31.54 -4.55
C ALA A 111 -26.00 -32.91 -5.23
N ALA A 112 -26.29 -32.96 -6.52
CA ALA A 112 -26.14 -34.18 -7.32
C ALA A 112 -24.68 -34.52 -7.65
N HIS A 113 -23.78 -33.55 -7.52
CA HIS A 113 -22.35 -33.64 -7.81
C HIS A 113 -21.57 -33.00 -6.66
N HIS A 114 -20.48 -33.63 -6.22
CA HIS A 114 -19.63 -33.17 -5.12
C HIS A 114 -18.31 -32.62 -5.67
N PRO A 115 -18.21 -31.30 -5.92
CA PRO A 115 -16.94 -30.71 -6.33
C PRO A 115 -15.91 -30.82 -5.21
N ARG A 116 -14.63 -30.78 -5.59
CA ARG A 116 -13.56 -30.62 -4.62
C ARG A 116 -13.63 -29.22 -4.01
N LEU A 117 -13.70 -29.14 -2.69
CA LEU A 117 -13.71 -27.88 -1.95
C LEU A 117 -12.31 -27.53 -1.47
N LEU A 118 -11.83 -26.34 -1.82
CA LEU A 118 -10.55 -25.78 -1.38
C LEU A 118 -10.84 -24.56 -0.49
N SER A 119 -10.39 -24.60 0.77
CA SER A 119 -10.45 -23.46 1.68
C SER A 119 -9.34 -22.46 1.33
N VAL A 120 -9.68 -21.20 1.11
CA VAL A 120 -8.72 -20.15 0.76
C VAL A 120 -8.89 -19.01 1.76
N LEU A 121 -7.90 -18.84 2.62
CA LEU A 121 -7.87 -17.77 3.60
C LEU A 121 -7.16 -16.57 3.00
N TYR A 122 -7.75 -15.39 3.09
CA TYR A 122 -7.15 -14.16 2.55
C TYR A 122 -7.41 -12.97 3.45
N GLY A 123 -6.68 -11.88 3.23
CA GLY A 123 -6.94 -10.59 3.86
C GLY A 123 -6.93 -10.59 5.39
N LEU A 124 -6.23 -11.56 6.01
CA LEU A 124 -6.08 -11.69 7.44
C LEU A 124 -5.40 -10.45 8.03
N GLY A 125 -5.92 -9.93 9.14
CA GLY A 125 -5.34 -8.76 9.80
C GLY A 125 -5.34 -7.48 8.95
N GLY A 126 -6.17 -7.41 7.90
CA GLY A 126 -6.19 -6.27 6.99
C GLY A 126 -5.26 -6.39 5.79
N LEU A 127 -4.58 -7.54 5.61
CA LEU A 127 -3.74 -7.78 4.44
C LEU A 127 -4.50 -7.55 3.12
N PRO A 128 -3.78 -7.10 2.08
CA PRO A 128 -4.38 -6.85 0.78
C PRO A 128 -4.86 -8.12 0.09
N LEU A 129 -5.85 -7.98 -0.79
CA LEU A 129 -6.24 -9.02 -1.76
C LEU A 129 -5.78 -8.57 -3.14
N HIS A 130 -4.65 -9.10 -3.62
CA HIS A 130 -4.17 -8.78 -4.96
C HIS A 130 -4.88 -9.63 -6.00
N ALA A 131 -5.22 -8.99 -7.13
CA ALA A 131 -5.72 -9.68 -8.31
C ALA A 131 -4.76 -10.77 -8.80
N ALA A 132 -3.46 -10.54 -8.71
CA ALA A 132 -2.41 -11.50 -9.06
C ALA A 132 -2.51 -12.79 -8.25
N ASP A 133 -2.72 -12.69 -6.94
CA ASP A 133 -2.86 -13.85 -6.07
C ASP A 133 -4.11 -14.66 -6.44
N LEU A 134 -5.24 -13.99 -6.68
CA LEU A 134 -6.49 -14.63 -7.12
C LEU A 134 -6.36 -15.31 -8.48
N ALA A 135 -5.66 -14.65 -9.43
CA ALA A 135 -5.43 -15.22 -10.74
C ALA A 135 -4.58 -16.49 -10.64
N GLU A 136 -3.53 -16.44 -9.83
CA GLU A 136 -2.66 -17.59 -9.61
C GLU A 136 -3.37 -18.75 -8.92
N LEU A 137 -4.22 -18.46 -7.93
CA LEU A 137 -5.13 -19.45 -7.35
C LEU A 137 -5.96 -20.15 -8.42
N CYS A 138 -6.52 -19.40 -9.36
CA CYS A 138 -7.35 -19.98 -10.41
C CYS A 138 -6.55 -20.86 -11.38
N VAL A 139 -5.33 -20.44 -11.75
CA VAL A 139 -4.45 -21.20 -12.64
C VAL A 139 -3.98 -22.51 -11.98
N GLN A 140 -3.68 -22.46 -10.68
CA GLN A 140 -3.14 -23.61 -9.94
C GLN A 140 -4.20 -24.47 -9.24
N ALA A 141 -5.46 -24.01 -9.17
CA ALA A 141 -6.52 -24.61 -8.36
C ALA A 141 -6.52 -26.14 -8.43
N GLU A 142 -6.60 -26.72 -9.62
CA GLU A 142 -6.70 -28.19 -9.79
C GLU A 142 -5.44 -28.97 -9.37
N LYS A 143 -4.26 -28.32 -9.33
CA LYS A 143 -2.98 -28.93 -8.99
C LYS A 143 -2.70 -28.93 -7.49
N ILE A 144 -3.23 -27.94 -6.78
CA ILE A 144 -3.10 -27.78 -5.32
C ILE A 144 -3.60 -29.06 -4.64
N GLN A 145 -2.79 -29.69 -3.77
CA GLN A 145 -3.19 -30.91 -3.05
C GLN A 145 -3.73 -30.61 -1.64
N GLN A 146 -3.41 -29.43 -1.13
CA GLN A 146 -3.77 -28.96 0.19
C GLN A 146 -5.28 -28.72 0.27
N ARG A 147 -5.86 -28.93 1.46
CA ARG A 147 -7.27 -28.63 1.73
C ARG A 147 -7.51 -27.15 2.04
N GLN A 148 -6.47 -26.46 2.49
CA GLN A 148 -6.49 -25.08 2.92
C GLN A 148 -5.21 -24.37 2.48
N LEU A 149 -5.35 -23.15 1.98
CA LEU A 149 -4.27 -22.26 1.57
C LEU A 149 -4.44 -20.86 2.16
N TYR A 150 -3.33 -20.15 2.27
CA TYR A 150 -3.26 -18.73 2.63
C TYR A 150 -2.86 -17.92 1.39
N LEU A 151 -3.77 -17.07 0.93
CA LEU A 151 -3.58 -16.22 -0.24
C LEU A 151 -2.92 -14.91 0.16
N GLY A 152 -1.87 -14.51 -0.57
CA GLY A 152 -1.09 -13.30 -0.31
C GLY A 152 -0.07 -13.44 0.84
N ILE A 153 0.14 -14.66 1.34
CA ILE A 153 1.13 -14.97 2.39
C ILE A 153 2.08 -16.03 1.85
N ALA A 154 3.38 -15.71 1.79
CA ALA A 154 4.43 -16.65 1.40
C ALA A 154 5.17 -17.16 2.64
N PHE A 155 5.14 -18.48 2.87
CA PHE A 155 5.87 -19.15 3.96
C PHE A 155 7.25 -19.65 3.54
N ASP A 156 7.53 -19.69 2.24
CA ASP A 156 8.71 -20.30 1.64
C ASP A 156 9.70 -19.29 1.05
N GLN A 157 9.59 -18.01 1.44
CA GLN A 157 10.45 -16.94 0.93
C GLN A 157 11.91 -17.36 0.87
N THR A 158 12.48 -17.31 -0.35
CA THR A 158 13.81 -17.85 -0.63
C THR A 158 14.91 -16.80 -0.50
N GLU A 159 14.56 -15.52 -0.62
CA GLU A 159 15.52 -14.41 -0.68
C GLU A 159 15.14 -13.28 0.27
N ALA A 160 16.13 -12.74 0.97
CA ALA A 160 16.02 -11.54 1.78
C ALA A 160 17.12 -10.53 1.43
N SER A 161 16.78 -9.24 1.47
CA SER A 161 17.74 -8.15 1.23
C SER A 161 18.78 -8.01 2.36
N HIS A 162 18.54 -8.65 3.52
CA HIS A 162 19.41 -8.58 4.70
C HIS A 162 19.98 -9.96 5.04
N PRO A 163 21.32 -10.11 5.19
CA PRO A 163 21.94 -11.42 5.44
C PRO A 163 21.40 -12.16 6.67
N LYS A 164 21.17 -11.45 7.78
CA LYS A 164 20.62 -12.08 8.99
C LYS A 164 19.17 -12.51 8.85
N ARG A 165 18.41 -11.80 8.02
CA ARG A 165 17.04 -12.21 7.65
C ARG A 165 17.07 -13.44 6.75
N GLN A 166 18.03 -13.55 5.83
CA GLN A 166 18.22 -14.78 5.04
C GLN A 166 18.43 -16.00 5.94
N VAL A 167 19.23 -15.87 7.00
CA VAL A 167 19.44 -16.95 7.98
C VAL A 167 18.13 -17.35 8.68
N LEU A 168 17.26 -16.41 9.02
CA LEU A 168 15.93 -16.70 9.57
C LEU A 168 15.08 -17.50 8.57
N LEU A 169 14.99 -17.03 7.32
CA LEU A 169 14.19 -17.69 6.28
C LEU A 169 14.68 -19.13 6.03
N ASP A 170 16.00 -19.33 5.93
CA ASP A 170 16.60 -20.65 5.79
C ASP A 170 16.29 -21.56 6.99
N ARG A 171 16.30 -21.01 8.21
CA ARG A 171 15.94 -21.75 9.43
C ARG A 171 14.46 -22.16 9.39
N LEU A 172 13.55 -21.24 9.05
CA LEU A 172 12.12 -21.51 8.96
C LEU A 172 11.81 -22.60 7.95
N ARG A 173 12.39 -22.52 6.75
CA ARG A 173 12.22 -23.54 5.69
C ARG A 173 12.72 -24.92 6.09
N ARG A 174 13.79 -25.00 6.86
CA ARG A 174 14.32 -26.27 7.39
C ARG A 174 13.45 -26.84 8.52
N SER A 175 12.93 -25.97 9.38
CA SER A 175 12.15 -26.38 10.55
C SER A 175 10.69 -26.70 10.23
N TYR A 176 10.12 -26.05 9.20
CA TYR A 176 8.70 -26.15 8.83
C TYR A 176 8.51 -26.36 7.31
N PRO A 177 9.12 -27.40 6.70
CA PRO A 177 9.05 -27.62 5.26
C PRO A 177 7.62 -27.82 4.74
N GLU A 178 6.71 -28.31 5.58
CA GLU A 178 5.31 -28.54 5.25
C GLU A 178 4.48 -27.26 5.05
N LEU A 179 4.97 -26.11 5.53
CA LEU A 179 4.31 -24.83 5.35
C LEU A 179 4.57 -24.21 3.99
N ALA A 180 5.60 -24.65 3.26
CA ALA A 180 5.97 -24.06 1.98
C ALA A 180 4.79 -24.07 0.99
N ASP A 181 4.10 -25.20 0.89
CA ASP A 181 2.97 -25.37 -0.03
C ASP A 181 1.63 -24.87 0.54
N ARG A 182 1.63 -24.14 1.67
CA ARG A 182 0.41 -23.58 2.29
C ARG A 182 0.16 -22.13 1.87
N GLY A 183 1.18 -21.44 1.39
CA GLY A 183 1.10 -20.06 0.93
C GLY A 183 0.93 -20.01 -0.58
N LEU A 184 0.17 -19.03 -1.07
CA LEU A 184 0.11 -18.73 -2.48
C LEU A 184 0.17 -17.22 -2.70
N SER A 185 1.16 -16.80 -3.49
CA SER A 185 1.30 -15.42 -3.95
C SER A 185 1.50 -15.45 -5.46
N GLY A 186 0.76 -14.60 -6.18
CA GLY A 186 0.84 -14.47 -7.63
C GLY A 186 1.81 -13.38 -8.04
N ASP A 187 2.39 -13.54 -9.23
CA ASP A 187 3.17 -12.49 -9.87
C ASP A 187 2.27 -11.58 -10.73
N ARG A 188 2.67 -10.31 -10.92
CA ARG A 188 1.93 -9.31 -11.71
C ARG A 188 1.77 -9.72 -13.18
N GLU A 189 2.65 -10.56 -13.71
CA GLU A 189 2.51 -11.11 -15.07
C GLU A 189 1.23 -11.95 -15.26
N ILE A 190 0.62 -12.41 -14.16
CA ILE A 190 -0.47 -13.38 -14.17
C ILE A 190 -1.84 -12.68 -14.09
N ALA A 191 -1.95 -11.58 -13.34
CA ALA A 191 -3.12 -10.68 -13.39
C ALA A 191 -2.70 -9.30 -13.91
N PRO A 192 -2.96 -8.99 -15.20
CA PRO A 192 -2.74 -7.67 -15.76
C PRO A 192 -3.71 -6.65 -15.13
N ASP A 193 -3.58 -5.41 -15.56
CA ASP A 193 -4.50 -4.33 -15.21
C ASP A 193 -5.97 -4.77 -15.43
N LEU A 194 -6.76 -4.66 -14.34
CA LEU A 194 -8.18 -4.99 -14.32
C LEU A 194 -9.06 -3.77 -14.64
N ALA A 195 -8.44 -2.60 -14.80
CA ALA A 195 -9.15 -1.38 -15.16
C ALA A 195 -9.74 -1.49 -16.58
N PRO A 196 -10.92 -0.92 -16.83
CA PRO A 196 -11.41 -0.69 -18.19
C PRO A 196 -10.42 0.10 -19.05
N GLU A 197 -10.44 -0.07 -20.37
CA GLU A 197 -9.49 0.62 -21.28
C GLU A 197 -9.55 2.16 -21.20
N GLU A 198 -10.73 2.73 -20.88
CA GLU A 198 -10.95 4.19 -20.73
C GLU A 198 -10.76 4.68 -19.28
N ALA A 199 -10.22 3.83 -18.39
CA ALA A 199 -10.03 4.21 -17.01
C ALA A 199 -8.82 5.13 -16.84
N ILE A 200 -8.91 6.01 -15.83
CA ILE A 200 -7.79 6.82 -15.35
C ILE A 200 -7.53 6.39 -13.91
N ALA A 201 -6.30 5.97 -13.63
CA ALA A 201 -5.85 5.59 -12.30
C ALA A 201 -4.73 6.53 -11.83
N LEU A 202 -4.89 7.06 -10.61
CA LEU A 202 -3.93 7.95 -9.96
C LEU A 202 -3.46 7.36 -8.62
N ALA A 203 -2.19 7.57 -8.29
CA ALA A 203 -1.65 7.34 -6.95
C ALA A 203 -1.09 8.65 -6.38
N VAL A 204 -1.44 8.99 -5.14
CA VAL A 204 -0.87 10.12 -4.41
C VAL A 204 -0.05 9.57 -3.25
N HIS A 205 1.27 9.70 -3.37
CA HIS A 205 2.24 9.40 -2.33
C HIS A 205 2.46 10.65 -1.49
N HIS A 206 2.24 10.54 -0.18
CA HIS A 206 2.46 11.63 0.76
C HIS A 206 2.99 11.08 2.10
N ILE A 207 3.41 11.99 2.97
CA ILE A 207 3.81 11.64 4.34
C ILE A 207 2.75 12.16 5.29
N SER A 208 2.32 11.33 6.24
CA SER A 208 1.36 11.77 7.25
C SER A 208 1.92 12.98 8.02
N GLY A 209 1.08 13.98 8.27
CA GLY A 209 1.47 15.22 8.93
C GLY A 209 2.26 16.23 8.08
N SER A 210 2.70 15.87 6.86
CA SER A 210 3.48 16.76 5.99
C SER A 210 2.67 17.45 4.88
N GLY A 211 1.34 17.27 4.85
CA GLY A 211 0.44 17.72 3.77
C GLY A 211 0.24 16.67 2.67
N GLY A 212 -0.49 16.98 1.59
CA GLY A 212 -0.79 16.02 0.51
C GLY A 212 -2.00 15.10 0.74
N ALA A 213 -2.41 14.86 1.99
CA ALA A 213 -3.49 13.93 2.33
C ALA A 213 -4.87 14.26 1.73
N ALA A 214 -5.14 15.54 1.42
CA ALA A 214 -6.39 15.96 0.78
C ALA A 214 -6.33 15.87 -0.75
N LEU A 215 -5.12 15.84 -1.35
CA LEU A 215 -4.93 15.94 -2.79
C LEU A 215 -5.68 14.85 -3.55
N ALA A 216 -5.69 13.63 -3.01
CA ALA A 216 -6.40 12.54 -3.66
C ALA A 216 -7.92 12.77 -3.72
N GLN A 217 -8.52 13.25 -2.64
CA GLN A 217 -9.94 13.56 -2.60
C GLN A 217 -10.29 14.71 -3.57
N GLU A 218 -9.46 15.75 -3.59
CA GLU A 218 -9.64 16.91 -4.48
C GLU A 218 -9.50 16.55 -5.96
N ALA A 219 -8.53 15.68 -6.30
CA ALA A 219 -8.38 15.12 -7.65
C ALA A 219 -9.60 14.30 -8.05
N ALA A 220 -10.11 13.46 -7.15
CA ALA A 220 -11.25 12.61 -7.38
C ALA A 220 -12.55 13.42 -7.61
N ASP A 221 -12.82 14.44 -6.77
CA ASP A 221 -13.96 15.36 -6.94
C ASP A 221 -13.85 16.14 -8.27
N THR A 222 -12.66 16.66 -8.58
CA THR A 222 -12.45 17.43 -9.82
C THR A 222 -12.64 16.58 -11.07
N LEU A 223 -12.10 15.34 -11.09
CA LEU A 223 -12.31 14.39 -12.18
C LEU A 223 -13.78 14.04 -12.36
N TRP A 224 -14.49 13.72 -11.28
CA TRP A 224 -15.90 13.37 -11.33
C TRP A 224 -16.77 14.54 -11.81
N ARG A 225 -16.50 15.78 -11.37
CA ARG A 225 -17.22 16.97 -11.87
C ARG A 225 -16.90 17.28 -13.33
N ALA A 226 -15.69 16.96 -13.79
CA ALA A 226 -15.25 17.19 -15.16
C ALA A 226 -15.89 16.20 -16.14
N ALA A 227 -15.89 14.92 -15.80
CA ALA A 227 -16.19 13.84 -16.74
C ALA A 227 -17.38 12.93 -16.32
N GLY A 228 -17.96 13.12 -15.13
CA GLY A 228 -19.04 12.26 -14.61
C GLY A 228 -18.53 10.86 -14.27
N GLY A 229 -19.27 9.84 -14.68
CA GLY A 229 -18.82 8.44 -14.59
C GLY A 229 -18.80 7.85 -13.17
N GLU A 230 -18.04 6.76 -13.04
CA GLU A 230 -17.84 6.01 -11.81
C GLU A 230 -16.45 6.33 -11.24
N LEU A 231 -16.38 6.50 -9.92
CA LEU A 231 -15.17 6.88 -9.20
C LEU A 231 -14.99 5.95 -8.01
N ARG A 232 -13.75 5.54 -7.76
CA ARG A 232 -13.33 4.86 -6.54
C ARG A 232 -12.11 5.53 -5.97
N SER A 233 -12.02 5.52 -4.64
CA SER A 233 -10.83 5.93 -3.93
C SER A 233 -10.51 4.92 -2.83
N ARG A 234 -9.21 4.74 -2.59
CA ARG A 234 -8.68 4.00 -1.46
C ARG A 234 -7.64 4.87 -0.80
N LEU A 235 -8.06 5.53 0.27
CA LEU A 235 -7.18 6.44 1.01
C LEU A 235 -6.36 5.65 2.03
N ALA A 236 -5.08 5.98 2.13
CA ALA A 236 -4.20 5.43 3.13
C ALA A 236 -4.65 5.86 4.52
N HIS A 237 -4.74 4.89 5.43
CA HIS A 237 -4.97 5.16 6.84
C HIS A 237 -3.67 4.98 7.60
N SER A 238 -3.10 6.09 8.06
CA SER A 238 -1.90 6.09 8.88
C SER A 238 -2.24 5.95 10.36
N ALA A 239 -1.62 4.98 11.04
CA ALA A 239 -1.74 4.86 12.49
C ALA A 239 -0.97 5.97 13.22
N ALA A 240 0.16 6.43 12.67
CA ALA A 240 0.87 7.58 13.21
C ALA A 240 0.28 8.88 12.66
N PRO A 241 0.12 9.93 13.48
CA PRO A 241 -0.32 11.23 12.98
C PRO A 241 0.73 11.88 12.07
N TRP A 242 1.98 11.41 12.11
CA TRP A 242 3.09 11.97 11.35
C TRP A 242 4.14 10.92 10.96
N GLY A 243 4.80 11.14 9.82
CA GLY A 243 6.01 10.44 9.41
C GLY A 243 5.84 9.04 8.81
N ASP A 244 4.60 8.59 8.61
CA ASP A 244 4.33 7.37 7.87
C ASP A 244 4.14 7.71 6.39
N SER A 245 4.68 6.83 5.53
CA SER A 245 4.45 6.91 4.10
C SER A 245 3.04 6.44 3.80
N CYS A 246 2.30 7.25 3.06
CA CYS A 246 0.91 7.00 2.70
C CYS A 246 0.77 7.01 1.18
N THR A 247 -0.03 6.08 0.65
CA THR A 247 -0.40 6.08 -0.78
C THR A 247 -1.91 6.03 -0.91
N ASP A 248 -2.49 7.11 -1.39
CA ASP A 248 -3.90 7.19 -1.75
C ASP A 248 -4.08 6.78 -3.21
N TRP A 249 -5.07 5.96 -3.51
CA TRP A 249 -5.40 5.55 -4.87
C TRP A 249 -6.74 6.11 -5.29
N ILE A 250 -6.83 6.51 -6.56
CA ILE A 250 -8.07 6.91 -7.21
C ILE A 250 -8.14 6.18 -8.53
N SER A 251 -9.33 5.69 -8.87
CA SER A 251 -9.62 5.21 -10.21
C SER A 251 -10.93 5.81 -10.66
N TRP A 252 -10.96 6.25 -11.91
CA TRP A 252 -12.14 6.78 -12.57
C TRP A 252 -12.35 6.04 -13.89
N ALA A 253 -13.60 5.79 -14.27
CA ALA A 253 -13.93 5.33 -15.61
C ALA A 253 -15.34 5.82 -15.97
N PRO A 254 -15.68 5.95 -17.26
CA PRO A 254 -17.01 6.35 -17.67
C PRO A 254 -18.10 5.38 -17.19
N ARG A 255 -17.82 4.06 -17.20
CA ARG A 255 -18.73 2.98 -16.75
C ARG A 255 -17.95 1.72 -16.36
N ASN A 256 -18.59 0.81 -15.62
CA ASN A 256 -18.10 -0.54 -15.30
C ASN A 256 -16.79 -0.56 -14.49
N LEU A 257 -16.61 0.41 -13.60
CA LEU A 257 -15.46 0.49 -12.72
C LEU A 257 -15.62 -0.48 -11.54
N ARG A 258 -14.97 -1.63 -11.65
CA ARG A 258 -14.90 -2.65 -10.59
C ARG A 258 -13.76 -2.39 -9.62
N ASP A 259 -13.79 -3.03 -8.44
CA ASP A 259 -12.67 -3.02 -7.51
C ASP A 259 -11.51 -3.81 -8.14
N PRO A 260 -10.41 -3.16 -8.53
CA PRO A 260 -9.27 -3.86 -9.08
C PRO A 260 -8.51 -4.68 -8.02
N GLY A 261 -8.93 -4.63 -6.74
CA GLY A 261 -8.18 -5.20 -5.63
C GLY A 261 -7.02 -4.30 -5.25
N ASP A 262 -6.02 -4.87 -4.59
CA ASP A 262 -4.80 -4.14 -4.21
C ASP A 262 -3.75 -4.16 -5.33
N ARG A 263 -2.92 -3.11 -5.33
CA ARG A 263 -1.88 -2.81 -6.31
C ARG A 263 -2.36 -2.49 -7.73
N LEU A 264 -3.28 -1.54 -7.83
CA LEU A 264 -3.76 -0.98 -9.10
C LEU A 264 -2.61 -0.30 -9.87
N PRO A 265 -2.30 -0.72 -11.09
CA PRO A 265 -1.42 0.06 -11.96
C PRO A 265 -1.97 1.47 -12.23
N VAL A 266 -1.11 2.50 -12.25
CA VAL A 266 -1.54 3.90 -12.38
C VAL A 266 -0.95 4.61 -13.58
N ASP A 267 -1.76 5.50 -14.18
CA ASP A 267 -1.37 6.36 -15.29
C ASP A 267 -0.55 7.57 -14.82
N LEU A 268 -0.81 8.02 -13.59
CA LEU A 268 -0.07 9.11 -12.95
C LEU A 268 0.14 8.83 -11.46
N ALA A 269 1.41 8.68 -11.06
CA ALA A 269 1.83 8.72 -9.67
C ALA A 269 2.26 10.15 -9.30
N ILE A 270 1.84 10.63 -8.13
CA ILE A 270 2.08 11.98 -7.64
C ILE A 270 2.79 11.87 -6.30
N VAL A 271 3.94 12.52 -6.15
CA VAL A 271 4.66 12.61 -4.87
C VAL A 271 4.47 14.00 -4.29
N ALA A 272 3.55 14.14 -3.35
CA ALA A 272 3.14 15.40 -2.73
C ALA A 272 4.05 15.83 -1.56
N THR A 273 5.35 15.64 -1.75
CA THR A 273 6.43 16.03 -0.82
C THR A 273 7.76 16.13 -1.56
N ASP A 274 8.66 16.99 -1.08
CA ASP A 274 10.06 17.07 -1.54
C ASP A 274 10.92 15.88 -1.04
N LEU A 275 10.39 15.05 -0.13
CA LEU A 275 11.05 13.88 0.44
C LEU A 275 10.72 12.59 -0.35
N ILE A 276 10.99 12.59 -1.66
CA ILE A 276 10.67 11.45 -2.55
C ILE A 276 11.23 10.11 -2.06
N GLU A 277 12.45 10.10 -1.49
CA GLU A 277 13.07 8.92 -0.89
C GLU A 277 12.24 8.29 0.22
N SER A 278 11.50 9.12 0.96
CA SER A 278 10.71 8.71 2.13
C SER A 278 9.28 8.32 1.79
N ALA A 279 8.76 8.75 0.64
CA ALA A 279 7.33 8.71 0.31
C ALA A 279 6.92 7.70 -0.77
N ALA A 280 7.83 7.31 -1.68
CA ALA A 280 7.45 6.57 -2.90
C ALA A 280 8.29 5.31 -3.17
N PRO A 281 8.15 4.24 -2.37
CA PRO A 281 8.93 3.01 -2.54
C PRO A 281 8.52 2.17 -3.76
N ASP A 282 7.25 2.20 -4.16
CA ASP A 282 6.71 1.48 -5.34
C ASP A 282 5.65 2.35 -6.01
N LEU A 283 5.94 2.81 -7.24
CA LEU A 283 5.07 3.73 -7.99
C LEU A 283 3.93 3.00 -8.70
N GLN A 284 4.10 1.71 -8.98
CA GLN A 284 3.12 0.89 -9.70
C GLN A 284 2.63 1.49 -11.02
N LEU A 285 3.53 2.15 -11.77
CA LEU A 285 3.18 2.77 -13.04
C LEU A 285 2.71 1.73 -14.08
N ASN A 286 1.67 2.11 -14.82
CA ASN A 286 1.34 1.53 -16.11
C ASN A 286 2.49 1.70 -17.11
N ASP A 287 2.45 0.91 -18.19
CA ASP A 287 3.32 1.15 -19.33
C ASP A 287 3.02 2.54 -19.89
N HIS A 288 4.07 3.34 -20.08
CA HIS A 288 4.00 4.77 -20.42
C HIS A 288 3.39 5.68 -19.34
N GLY A 289 3.21 5.21 -18.11
CA GLY A 289 2.73 6.01 -16.98
C GLY A 289 3.63 7.22 -16.67
N SER A 290 3.10 8.18 -15.91
CA SER A 290 3.77 9.43 -15.56
C SER A 290 4.04 9.54 -14.06
N LEU A 291 5.12 10.20 -13.68
CA LEU A 291 5.44 10.57 -12.31
C LEU A 291 5.46 12.10 -12.20
N LEU A 292 4.73 12.67 -11.23
CA LEU A 292 4.80 14.08 -10.86
C LEU A 292 5.49 14.22 -9.50
N ILE A 293 6.52 15.06 -9.44
CA ILE A 293 7.26 15.36 -8.21
C ILE A 293 7.32 16.85 -7.91
N GLU A 294 7.40 17.20 -6.64
CA GLU A 294 7.84 18.53 -6.20
C GLU A 294 9.37 18.59 -6.21
N SER A 295 9.94 19.66 -6.77
CA SER A 295 11.40 19.84 -6.80
C SER A 295 11.81 21.19 -6.25
N THR A 296 12.70 21.18 -5.25
CA THR A 296 13.40 22.37 -4.75
C THR A 296 14.61 22.73 -5.62
N ALA A 297 15.00 21.86 -6.55
CA ALA A 297 16.14 22.01 -7.45
C ALA A 297 15.70 21.66 -8.90
N PRO A 298 14.98 22.56 -9.59
CA PRO A 298 14.37 22.28 -10.90
C PRO A 298 15.38 21.98 -12.02
N ASP A 299 16.65 22.36 -11.85
CA ASP A 299 17.70 22.07 -12.84
C ASP A 299 18.46 20.76 -12.53
N ASN A 300 18.27 20.17 -11.35
CA ASN A 300 19.06 19.02 -10.87
C ASN A 300 18.18 18.06 -10.05
N HIS A 301 17.30 17.33 -10.73
CA HIS A 301 16.42 16.37 -10.07
C HIS A 301 17.21 15.16 -9.54
N ARG A 302 17.19 15.02 -8.21
CA ARG A 302 17.71 13.84 -7.52
C ARG A 302 16.54 12.94 -7.15
N ILE A 303 16.53 11.73 -7.67
CA ILE A 303 15.49 10.74 -7.38
C ILE A 303 16.11 9.37 -7.07
N PRO A 304 15.41 8.49 -6.33
CA PRO A 304 15.94 7.17 -6.00
C PRO A 304 16.19 6.33 -7.26
N LEU A 305 17.24 5.52 -7.25
CA LEU A 305 17.62 4.63 -8.35
C LEU A 305 16.50 3.64 -8.68
N ALA A 306 15.86 3.07 -7.66
CA ALA A 306 14.72 2.18 -7.85
C ALA A 306 13.56 2.88 -8.60
N THR A 307 13.31 4.16 -8.29
CA THR A 307 12.32 4.99 -8.98
C THR A 307 12.73 5.25 -10.45
N MET A 308 14.00 5.55 -10.69
CA MET A 308 14.55 5.72 -12.05
C MET A 308 14.41 4.44 -12.88
N GLU A 309 14.70 3.28 -12.28
CA GLU A 309 14.58 1.98 -12.92
C GLU A 309 13.12 1.65 -13.25
N GLN A 310 12.17 1.88 -12.33
CA GLN A 310 10.75 1.72 -12.59
C GLN A 310 10.28 2.58 -13.78
N LEU A 311 10.65 3.87 -13.81
CA LEU A 311 10.33 4.76 -14.92
C LEU A 311 10.91 4.26 -16.25
N ARG A 312 12.16 3.81 -16.27
CA ARG A 312 12.82 3.29 -17.48
C ARG A 312 12.19 1.99 -17.96
N GLN A 313 11.93 1.05 -17.05
CA GLN A 313 11.31 -0.25 -17.36
C GLN A 313 9.93 -0.08 -17.99
N ARG A 314 9.17 0.91 -17.52
CA ARG A 314 7.81 1.20 -18.01
C ARG A 314 7.77 2.21 -19.16
N SER A 315 8.91 2.66 -19.68
CA SER A 315 8.95 3.77 -20.66
C SER A 315 8.14 5.00 -20.21
N GLY A 316 8.17 5.26 -18.90
CA GLY A 316 7.41 6.31 -18.24
C GLY A 316 8.00 7.69 -18.41
N GLN A 317 7.24 8.70 -18.00
CA GLN A 317 7.61 10.11 -18.12
C GLN A 317 7.70 10.76 -16.74
N LEU A 318 8.65 11.68 -16.56
CA LEU A 318 8.78 12.45 -15.34
C LEU A 318 8.36 13.89 -15.59
N TYR A 319 7.55 14.41 -14.67
CA TYR A 319 7.13 15.79 -14.60
C TYR A 319 7.54 16.35 -13.23
N SER A 320 7.88 17.63 -13.22
CA SER A 320 8.21 18.33 -11.99
C SER A 320 7.53 19.68 -11.91
N ILE A 321 7.28 20.09 -10.68
CA ILE A 321 6.88 21.45 -10.36
C ILE A 321 7.87 22.07 -9.37
N ASP A 322 8.18 23.34 -9.58
CA ASP A 322 9.08 24.09 -8.73
C ASP A 322 8.42 24.35 -7.36
N SER A 323 9.07 23.88 -6.29
CA SER A 323 8.63 24.05 -4.90
C SER A 323 9.58 24.93 -4.07
N ARG A 324 10.47 25.73 -4.72
CA ARG A 324 11.36 26.68 -4.03
C ARG A 324 10.59 27.71 -3.22
N MET A 325 9.42 28.12 -3.70
CA MET A 325 8.41 28.77 -2.87
C MET A 325 7.72 27.67 -2.07
N ARG A 326 8.33 27.24 -0.96
CA ARG A 326 7.63 26.36 -0.01
C ARG A 326 6.45 27.15 0.52
N ASP A 327 5.27 26.91 -0.05
CA ASP A 327 4.02 27.37 0.52
C ASP A 327 3.98 26.78 1.94
N THR A 328 4.14 27.63 2.96
CA THR A 328 3.98 27.21 4.37
C THR A 328 2.56 26.70 4.63
N ASP A 329 1.64 27.06 3.75
CA ASP A 329 0.27 26.59 3.72
C ASP A 329 0.16 25.31 2.87
N ALA A 330 -0.12 24.18 3.53
CA ALA A 330 -0.29 22.90 2.89
C ALA A 330 -1.45 22.87 1.87
N ASP A 331 -2.47 23.70 2.05
CA ASP A 331 -3.62 23.75 1.14
C ASP A 331 -3.25 24.39 -0.19
N LEU A 332 -2.44 25.46 -0.19
CA LEU A 332 -1.95 26.08 -1.42
C LEU A 332 -1.06 25.12 -2.21
N ARG A 333 -0.21 24.37 -1.50
CA ARG A 333 0.63 23.34 -2.12
C ARG A 333 -0.22 22.23 -2.76
N ASN A 334 -1.27 21.78 -2.08
CA ASN A 334 -2.19 20.78 -2.63
C ASN A 334 -2.88 21.30 -3.91
N GLU A 335 -3.35 22.55 -3.93
CA GLU A 335 -3.98 23.15 -5.14
C GLU A 335 -3.00 23.22 -6.31
N ARG A 336 -1.75 23.62 -6.04
CA ARG A 336 -0.68 23.67 -7.04
C ARG A 336 -0.40 22.28 -7.63
N MET A 337 -0.29 21.26 -6.78
CA MET A 337 -0.11 19.87 -7.21
C MET A 337 -1.31 19.35 -8.00
N LEU A 338 -2.53 19.72 -7.60
CA LEU A 338 -3.75 19.36 -8.32
C LEU A 338 -3.77 19.96 -9.73
N GLY A 339 -3.43 21.24 -9.85
CA GLY A 339 -3.33 21.93 -11.15
C GLY A 339 -2.31 21.25 -12.08
N ALA A 340 -1.14 20.92 -11.55
CA ALA A 340 -0.09 20.22 -12.28
C ALA A 340 -0.52 18.81 -12.72
N ALA A 341 -1.18 18.05 -11.84
CA ALA A 341 -1.68 16.72 -12.17
C ALA A 341 -2.69 16.75 -13.32
N LEU A 342 -3.65 17.70 -13.29
CA LEU A 342 -4.63 17.84 -14.36
C LEU A 342 -4.00 18.31 -15.68
N ALA A 343 -3.00 19.18 -15.64
CA ALA A 343 -2.25 19.56 -16.83
C ALA A 343 -1.59 18.34 -17.50
N ILE A 344 -1.00 17.43 -16.70
CA ILE A 344 -0.44 16.18 -17.23
C ILE A 344 -1.54 15.31 -17.83
N LEU A 345 -2.70 15.16 -17.19
CA LEU A 345 -3.80 14.36 -17.76
C LEU A 345 -4.29 14.90 -19.10
N LEU A 346 -4.28 16.22 -19.30
CA LEU A 346 -4.63 16.87 -20.56
C LEU A 346 -3.53 16.68 -21.62
N GLU A 347 -2.26 16.90 -21.26
CA GLU A 347 -1.12 16.72 -22.17
C GLU A 347 -1.01 15.27 -22.65
N ARG A 348 -1.32 14.32 -21.76
CA ARG A 348 -1.29 12.88 -22.04
C ARG A 348 -2.55 12.36 -22.73
N GLU A 349 -3.50 13.23 -23.06
CA GLU A 349 -4.78 12.89 -23.70
C GLU A 349 -5.63 11.88 -22.90
N LEU A 350 -5.43 11.82 -21.57
CA LEU A 350 -6.20 10.96 -20.67
C LEU A 350 -7.52 11.59 -20.26
N LEU A 351 -7.62 12.93 -20.29
CA LEU A 351 -8.84 13.67 -19.93
C LEU A 351 -9.19 14.72 -21.00
N GLU A 352 -10.29 14.50 -21.70
CA GLU A 352 -10.78 15.40 -22.77
C GLU A 352 -11.59 16.59 -22.23
N ILE A 353 -10.90 17.62 -21.73
CA ILE A 353 -11.54 18.85 -21.26
C ILE A 353 -10.64 20.07 -21.45
N SER A 354 -11.23 21.26 -21.64
CA SER A 354 -10.43 22.49 -21.71
C SER A 354 -10.05 22.99 -20.32
N PHE A 355 -8.85 23.58 -20.21
CA PHE A 355 -8.40 24.23 -18.97
C PHE A 355 -9.40 25.26 -18.45
N ARG A 356 -10.02 26.05 -19.34
CA ARG A 356 -11.05 27.03 -18.98
C ARG A 356 -12.23 26.40 -18.22
N ARG A 357 -12.64 25.20 -18.64
CA ARG A 357 -13.73 24.47 -17.99
C ARG A 357 -13.29 23.86 -16.66
N LEU A 358 -12.08 23.30 -16.59
CA LEU A 358 -11.51 22.83 -15.31
C LEU A 358 -11.41 23.95 -14.28
N LEU A 359 -10.93 25.12 -14.70
CA LEU A 359 -10.84 26.28 -13.82
C LEU A 359 -12.21 26.71 -13.29
N SER A 360 -13.25 26.73 -14.14
CA SER A 360 -14.62 27.04 -13.73
C SER A 360 -15.20 26.00 -12.76
N ILE A 361 -14.89 24.71 -12.96
CA ILE A 361 -15.25 23.63 -12.04
C ILE A 361 -14.58 23.86 -10.68
N ARG A 362 -13.29 24.17 -10.67
CA ARG A 362 -12.54 24.44 -9.43
C ARG A 362 -13.07 25.67 -8.70
N GLU A 363 -13.36 26.76 -9.42
CA GLU A 363 -13.96 27.97 -8.85
C GLU A 363 -15.32 27.67 -8.19
N THR A 364 -16.12 26.80 -8.81
CA THR A 364 -17.39 26.35 -8.23
C THR A 364 -17.17 25.46 -7.02
N ALA A 365 -16.18 24.56 -7.02
CA ALA A 365 -15.88 23.70 -5.88
C ALA A 365 -15.41 24.51 -4.64
N LEU A 366 -14.73 25.63 -4.87
CA LEU A 366 -14.22 26.50 -3.81
C LEU A 366 -15.19 27.64 -3.45
N SER A 367 -16.43 27.64 -3.94
CA SER A 367 -17.37 28.76 -3.78
C SER A 367 -17.76 29.06 -2.33
N ASP A 368 -17.75 28.03 -1.49
CA ASP A 368 -18.17 28.11 -0.09
C ASP A 368 -17.07 28.68 0.82
N LEU A 369 -15.85 28.83 0.31
CA LEU A 369 -14.74 29.43 1.05
C LEU A 369 -14.80 30.97 1.02
N PRO A 370 -14.35 31.65 2.10
CA PRO A 370 -14.14 33.09 2.11
C PRO A 370 -13.21 33.53 0.98
N GLU A 371 -13.41 34.75 0.47
CA GLU A 371 -12.63 35.28 -0.65
C GLU A 371 -11.11 35.26 -0.39
N ASP A 372 -10.70 35.60 0.83
CA ASP A 372 -9.30 35.60 1.28
C ASP A 372 -8.63 34.22 1.23
N SER A 373 -9.40 33.13 1.27
CA SER A 373 -8.90 31.76 1.13
C SER A 373 -9.11 31.21 -0.29
N ARG A 374 -10.22 31.58 -0.93
CA ARG A 374 -10.60 31.11 -2.27
C ARG A 374 -9.66 31.64 -3.35
N VAL A 375 -9.34 32.93 -3.33
CA VAL A 375 -8.54 33.57 -4.39
C VAL A 375 -7.11 33.00 -4.43
N PRO A 376 -6.38 32.87 -3.30
CA PRO A 376 -5.05 32.25 -3.31
C PRO A 376 -5.06 30.79 -3.77
N ARG A 377 -6.05 29.99 -3.37
CA ARG A 377 -6.19 28.58 -3.82
C ARG A 377 -6.39 28.47 -5.33
N LEU A 378 -7.29 29.28 -5.90
CA LEU A 378 -7.50 29.31 -7.34
C LEU A 378 -6.26 29.78 -8.12
N GLN A 379 -5.50 30.71 -7.54
CA GLN A 379 -4.25 31.16 -8.13
C GLN A 379 -3.19 30.06 -8.10
N ALA A 380 -3.02 29.37 -6.96
CA ALA A 380 -2.11 28.25 -6.82
C ALA A 380 -2.45 27.11 -7.80
N PHE A 381 -3.73 26.78 -7.98
CA PHE A 381 -4.20 25.82 -8.98
C PHE A 381 -3.78 26.21 -10.41
N LYS A 382 -3.96 27.47 -10.80
CA LYS A 382 -3.55 27.96 -12.13
C LYS A 382 -2.04 27.88 -12.32
N GLU A 383 -1.28 28.32 -11.32
CA GLU A 383 0.18 28.26 -11.35
C GLU A 383 0.66 26.82 -11.48
N GLY A 384 0.03 25.89 -10.76
CA GLY A 384 0.26 24.46 -10.90
C GLY A 384 0.13 23.96 -12.33
N PHE A 385 -0.98 24.34 -12.97
CA PHE A 385 -1.28 23.95 -14.34
C PHE A 385 -0.28 24.54 -15.36
N GLU A 386 0.15 25.79 -15.16
CA GLU A 386 1.01 26.51 -16.10
C GLU A 386 2.51 26.21 -15.93
N GLN A 387 2.95 25.85 -14.73
CA GLN A 387 4.37 25.71 -14.38
C GLN A 387 4.88 24.28 -14.36
N VAL A 388 4.01 23.27 -14.48
CA VAL A 388 4.46 21.89 -14.57
C VAL A 388 5.32 21.69 -15.82
N THR A 389 6.47 21.04 -15.65
CA THR A 389 7.44 20.83 -16.73
C THR A 389 7.82 19.37 -16.85
N LYS A 390 7.96 18.91 -18.09
CA LYS A 390 8.49 17.58 -18.39
C LYS A 390 10.00 17.56 -18.22
N VAL A 391 10.50 16.60 -17.45
CA VAL A 391 11.92 16.44 -17.14
C VAL A 391 12.57 15.52 -18.15
N ASP A 392 13.76 15.88 -18.62
CA ASP A 392 14.59 14.99 -19.44
C ASP A 392 15.14 13.84 -18.60
N MET A 393 14.81 12.60 -18.97
CA MET A 393 15.27 11.39 -18.26
C MET A 393 16.80 11.24 -18.29
N ALA A 394 17.50 11.87 -19.25
CA ALA A 394 18.95 11.85 -19.34
C ALA A 394 19.65 12.77 -18.32
N SER A 395 18.96 13.79 -17.80
CA SER A 395 19.52 14.74 -16.82
C SER A 395 19.38 14.28 -15.37
N LEU A 396 18.74 13.14 -15.13
CA LEU A 396 18.48 12.62 -13.79
C LEU A 396 19.74 12.17 -13.05
N ILE A 397 19.82 12.57 -11.78
CA ILE A 397 20.91 12.23 -10.89
C ILE A 397 20.40 11.22 -9.85
N PRO A 398 20.99 10.02 -9.73
CA PRO A 398 20.60 9.07 -8.69
C PRO A 398 20.90 9.64 -7.30
N SER A 399 20.00 9.43 -6.35
CA SER A 399 20.21 9.91 -5.00
C SER A 399 21.31 9.10 -4.26
N PRO A 400 22.19 9.75 -3.48
CA PRO A 400 23.22 9.03 -2.70
C PRO A 400 22.67 8.06 -1.66
N ALA A 401 21.38 8.13 -1.29
CA ALA A 401 20.74 7.17 -0.39
C ALA A 401 20.69 5.73 -0.96
N ASP A 402 20.85 5.57 -2.28
CA ASP A 402 20.80 4.28 -2.96
C ASP A 402 22.12 3.49 -2.94
N ALA A 403 23.18 4.03 -2.33
CA ALA A 403 24.48 3.36 -2.39
C ALA A 403 24.43 1.93 -1.81
N PHE A 404 23.56 1.63 -0.82
CA PHE A 404 23.21 0.27 -0.41
C PHE A 404 21.85 0.26 0.31
N ALA A 405 20.91 -0.60 -0.10
CA ALA A 405 19.91 -1.11 0.84
C ALA A 405 20.65 -1.76 2.01
N GLY A 406 20.65 -1.11 3.19
CA GLY A 406 21.53 -1.47 4.32
C GLY A 406 22.67 -0.49 4.63
N ALA A 407 22.77 0.66 3.93
CA ALA A 407 23.79 1.69 4.19
C ALA A 407 23.59 2.43 5.51
N GLU A 408 22.35 2.61 5.96
CA GLU A 408 22.13 3.18 7.29
C GLU A 408 22.54 2.14 8.35
N PRO A 409 23.59 2.42 9.15
CA PRO A 409 24.03 1.50 10.17
C PRO A 409 22.90 1.26 11.16
N ALA A 410 22.86 0.05 11.72
CA ALA A 410 22.00 -0.29 12.84
C ALA A 410 22.04 0.84 13.89
N PRO A 411 20.89 1.24 14.47
CA PRO A 411 20.80 2.26 15.50
C PRO A 411 21.96 2.14 16.51
N PRO A 412 22.68 3.24 16.83
CA PRO A 412 23.84 3.21 17.72
C PRO A 412 23.60 2.49 19.04
N GLU A 413 22.35 2.49 19.51
CA GLU A 413 21.89 1.85 20.73
C GLU A 413 21.98 0.32 20.64
N LEU A 414 21.75 -0.26 19.46
CA LEU A 414 21.97 -1.70 19.23
C LEU A 414 23.43 -2.10 19.35
N LYS A 415 24.36 -1.20 18.97
CA LYS A 415 25.80 -1.46 19.11
C LYS A 415 26.24 -1.55 20.56
N ARG A 416 25.49 -0.93 21.49
CA ARG A 416 25.79 -0.93 22.93
C ARG A 416 25.26 -2.18 23.65
N LEU A 417 24.24 -2.84 23.11
CA LEU A 417 23.56 -3.97 23.75
C LEU A 417 24.24 -5.33 23.52
N GLY A 418 25.29 -5.41 22.70
CA GLY A 418 26.04 -6.64 22.49
C GLY A 418 25.33 -7.69 21.64
N ASN A 419 25.75 -8.97 21.78
CA ASN A 419 25.40 -10.06 20.86
C ASN A 419 23.90 -10.37 20.79
N VAL A 420 23.47 -10.80 19.60
CA VAL A 420 22.16 -11.39 19.34
C VAL A 420 22.03 -12.69 20.14
N ASP A 421 21.03 -12.77 21.02
CA ASP A 421 20.57 -14.02 21.62
C ASP A 421 19.21 -14.45 21.01
N ASP A 422 18.84 -15.72 21.16
CA ASP A 422 17.61 -16.28 20.60
C ASP A 422 16.37 -16.03 21.51
N ASN A 423 16.46 -15.07 22.44
CA ASN A 423 15.35 -14.73 23.33
C ASN A 423 14.29 -13.86 22.61
N TYR A 424 13.02 -14.00 23.00
CA TYR A 424 11.92 -13.28 22.36
C TYR A 424 12.01 -11.76 22.59
N ASP A 425 12.60 -11.31 23.69
CA ASP A 425 12.81 -9.92 24.08
C ASP A 425 14.16 -9.34 23.59
N SER A 426 14.90 -10.10 22.78
CA SER A 426 16.17 -9.66 22.18
C SER A 426 15.97 -8.54 21.17
N LEU A 427 16.40 -7.32 21.52
CA LEU A 427 16.30 -6.16 20.64
C LEU A 427 17.16 -6.28 19.37
N PRO A 428 18.43 -6.75 19.42
CA PRO A 428 19.24 -6.96 18.20
C PRO A 428 18.62 -7.98 17.25
N ARG A 429 18.13 -9.11 17.76
CA ARG A 429 17.41 -10.12 16.96
C ARG A 429 16.19 -9.50 16.28
N PHE A 430 15.36 -8.81 17.05
CA PHE A 430 14.14 -8.20 16.56
C PHE A 430 14.41 -7.11 15.53
N TRP A 431 15.50 -6.36 15.66
CA TRP A 431 15.98 -5.45 14.61
C TRP A 431 16.30 -6.21 13.32
N ASP A 432 17.17 -7.22 13.40
CA ASP A 432 17.66 -7.96 12.24
C ASP A 432 16.56 -8.74 11.50
N GLN A 433 15.52 -9.14 12.22
CA GLN A 433 14.39 -9.88 11.67
C GLN A 433 13.26 -8.94 11.24
N THR A 434 12.83 -8.01 12.09
CA THR A 434 11.64 -7.19 11.87
C THR A 434 11.97 -5.71 11.65
N GLY A 435 12.82 -5.12 12.50
CA GLY A 435 13.12 -3.68 12.47
C GLY A 435 13.71 -3.18 11.14
N VAL A 436 14.58 -3.96 10.49
CA VAL A 436 15.13 -3.62 9.18
C VAL A 436 14.06 -3.51 8.09
N LEU A 437 12.99 -4.31 8.17
CA LEU A 437 11.89 -4.21 7.21
C LEU A 437 11.07 -2.94 7.43
N TYR A 438 10.82 -2.54 8.67
CA TYR A 438 10.13 -1.28 8.97
C TYR A 438 10.96 -0.05 8.55
N ARG A 439 12.28 -0.10 8.73
CA ARG A 439 13.20 0.93 8.25
C ARG A 439 13.10 1.05 6.72
N ASP A 440 13.14 -0.09 6.03
CA ASP A 440 13.18 -0.12 4.57
C ASP A 440 11.79 -0.11 3.91
N ARG A 441 10.71 0.07 4.68
CA ARG A 441 9.30 0.06 4.20
C ARG A 441 8.94 -1.24 3.45
N MET A 442 9.41 -2.35 3.99
CA MET A 442 9.19 -3.70 3.47
C MET A 442 8.40 -4.57 4.46
N GLU A 443 7.53 -3.98 5.27
CA GLU A 443 6.70 -4.69 6.26
C GLU A 443 5.82 -5.79 5.63
N GLN A 444 5.41 -5.64 4.37
CA GLN A 444 4.70 -6.67 3.61
C GLN A 444 5.54 -7.95 3.40
N ARG A 445 6.87 -7.88 3.57
CA ARG A 445 7.77 -9.03 3.50
C ARG A 445 7.93 -9.73 4.84
N ILE A 446 7.30 -9.26 5.91
CA ILE A 446 7.28 -9.97 7.19
C ILE A 446 6.73 -11.37 6.97
N THR A 447 7.45 -12.37 7.48
CA THR A 447 7.12 -13.77 7.33
C THR A 447 6.66 -14.28 8.68
N PRO A 448 5.57 -15.05 8.78
CA PRO A 448 5.16 -15.67 10.03
C PRO A 448 6.32 -16.51 10.61
N ASP A 449 6.64 -16.26 11.88
CA ASP A 449 7.71 -16.97 12.59
C ASP A 449 7.36 -17.17 14.08
N PRO A 450 8.03 -18.11 14.77
CA PRO A 450 7.73 -18.41 16.17
C PRO A 450 7.84 -17.23 17.14
N PHE A 451 8.70 -16.24 16.87
CA PHE A 451 8.82 -15.04 17.72
C PHE A 451 7.64 -14.10 17.53
N LEU A 452 7.18 -13.91 16.29
CA LEU A 452 5.97 -13.12 16.02
C LEU A 452 4.72 -13.76 16.64
N ALA A 453 4.65 -15.11 16.65
CA ALA A 453 3.54 -15.83 17.27
C ALA A 453 3.41 -15.59 18.79
N VAL A 454 4.50 -15.21 19.48
CA VAL A 454 4.47 -14.86 20.92
C VAL A 454 3.76 -13.52 21.16
N ASN A 455 3.63 -12.67 20.13
CA ASN A 455 3.07 -11.31 20.25
C ASN A 455 3.82 -10.44 21.29
N ALA A 456 5.13 -10.64 21.43
CA ALA A 456 5.98 -9.83 22.29
C ALA A 456 6.87 -8.92 21.45
N ILE A 457 6.93 -7.64 21.83
CA ILE A 457 7.82 -6.64 21.22
C ILE A 457 8.88 -6.27 22.28
N PRO A 458 10.18 -6.37 21.96
CA PRO A 458 11.24 -5.93 22.87
C PRO A 458 11.07 -4.47 23.30
N PRO A 459 11.38 -4.14 24.57
CA PRO A 459 11.42 -2.76 25.01
C PRO A 459 12.48 -2.00 24.20
N PHE A 460 12.31 -0.67 24.10
CA PHE A 460 13.24 0.23 23.40
C PHE A 460 13.24 0.12 21.85
N SER A 461 12.36 -0.68 21.25
CA SER A 461 12.17 -0.76 19.79
C SER A 461 11.75 0.55 19.12
N ALA A 462 11.21 1.53 19.87
CA ALA A 462 10.93 2.87 19.35
C ALA A 462 12.19 3.59 18.83
N ALA A 463 13.39 3.24 19.31
CA ALA A 463 14.66 3.80 18.84
C ALA A 463 14.96 3.50 17.37
N PHE A 464 14.24 2.55 16.76
CA PHE A 464 14.40 2.19 15.36
C PHE A 464 13.85 3.24 14.41
N ARG A 465 12.90 4.07 14.87
CA ARG A 465 12.23 5.07 14.04
C ARG A 465 12.99 6.38 14.13
N LYS A 466 13.54 6.83 13.00
CA LYS A 466 14.18 8.13 12.87
C LYS A 466 13.24 9.13 12.23
N PHE A 467 13.28 10.35 12.75
CA PHE A 467 12.42 11.45 12.35
C PHE A 467 13.21 12.69 11.94
N ASP A 468 14.55 12.59 11.91
CA ASP A 468 15.46 13.67 11.54
C ASP A 468 15.10 14.31 10.20
N ARG A 469 14.79 13.50 9.18
CA ARG A 469 14.40 13.99 7.84
C ARG A 469 13.04 14.67 7.79
N LEU A 470 12.19 14.44 8.79
CA LEU A 470 10.81 14.95 8.86
C LEU A 470 10.70 16.22 9.71
N ARG A 471 11.74 16.57 10.46
CA ARG A 471 11.77 17.76 11.31
C ARG A 471 12.22 18.95 10.48
N GLU A 472 11.36 19.95 10.38
CA GLU A 472 11.68 21.21 9.71
C GLU A 472 12.74 22.03 10.46
N THR A 473 12.73 21.94 11.79
CA THR A 473 13.68 22.64 12.66
C THR A 473 14.16 21.73 13.78
N LEU A 474 15.42 21.93 14.19
CA LEU A 474 16.03 21.26 15.34
C LEU A 474 16.58 22.31 16.31
N PRO A 475 16.41 22.12 17.63
CA PRO A 475 17.02 23.01 18.60
C PRO A 475 18.54 22.87 18.54
N VAL A 476 19.24 24.01 18.55
CA VAL A 476 20.70 24.07 18.65
C VAL A 476 21.06 24.45 20.08
N LEU A 477 21.91 23.65 20.72
CA LEU A 477 22.40 23.93 22.07
C LEU A 477 23.41 25.08 22.04
N ASP A 478 23.07 26.19 22.69
CA ASP A 478 24.04 27.22 23.06
C ASP A 478 24.64 26.84 24.43
N ALA A 479 25.90 26.38 24.42
CA ALA A 479 26.59 25.94 25.62
C ALA A 479 26.91 27.11 26.59
N GLU A 480 27.06 28.34 26.08
CA GLU A 480 27.36 29.51 26.91
C GLU A 480 26.11 30.02 27.64
N ALA A 481 24.94 29.91 27.01
CA ALA A 481 23.66 30.25 27.60
C ALA A 481 23.05 29.12 28.47
N CYS A 482 23.54 27.89 28.34
CA CYS A 482 22.99 26.74 29.04
C CYS A 482 23.33 26.77 30.54
N THR A 483 22.30 26.85 31.39
CA THR A 483 22.45 26.82 32.85
C THR A 483 22.51 25.40 33.44
N GLY A 484 22.36 24.36 32.61
CA GLY A 484 22.26 22.98 33.08
C GLY A 484 20.97 22.66 33.84
N CYS A 485 19.93 23.51 33.74
CA CYS A 485 18.67 23.35 34.51
C CYS A 485 17.85 22.12 34.13
N GLY A 486 18.07 21.57 32.94
CA GLY A 486 17.41 20.38 32.45
C GLY A 486 15.96 20.52 31.97
N ALA A 487 15.46 21.75 31.84
CA ALA A 487 14.11 22.00 31.33
C ALA A 487 13.90 21.45 29.91
N CYS A 488 14.91 21.56 29.03
CA CYS A 488 14.82 21.17 27.63
C CYS A 488 14.53 19.67 27.43
N TRP A 489 15.26 18.78 28.11
CA TRP A 489 15.07 17.34 27.97
C TRP A 489 13.89 16.80 28.80
N THR A 490 13.55 17.46 29.91
CA THR A 490 12.36 17.11 30.71
C THR A 490 11.06 17.41 29.97
N LEU A 491 11.02 18.51 29.20
CA LEU A 491 9.84 18.91 28.42
C LEU A 491 9.78 18.27 27.03
N CYS A 492 10.83 17.56 26.61
CA CYS A 492 10.86 16.96 25.28
C CYS A 492 9.85 15.79 25.21
N PRO A 493 8.77 15.91 24.40
CA PRO A 493 7.74 14.87 24.35
C PRO A 493 8.24 13.55 23.74
N ASP A 494 9.30 13.63 22.92
CA ASP A 494 9.88 12.49 22.21
C ASP A 494 11.09 11.87 22.91
N GLY A 495 11.57 12.46 24.02
CA GLY A 495 12.85 12.08 24.63
C GLY A 495 14.07 12.28 23.70
N ALA A 496 13.95 13.13 22.67
CA ALA A 496 14.97 13.35 21.64
C ALA A 496 16.17 14.16 22.13
N ILE A 497 16.02 14.93 23.23
CA ILE A 497 17.12 15.68 23.84
C ILE A 497 17.72 14.81 24.94
N GLY A 498 18.87 14.22 24.66
CA GLY A 498 19.62 13.43 25.65
C GLY A 498 20.44 14.30 26.60
N VAL A 499 20.79 13.75 27.76
CA VAL A 499 21.77 14.33 28.69
C VAL A 499 22.97 13.43 28.84
N SER A 500 24.14 14.03 28.82
CA SER A 500 25.41 13.37 29.10
C SER A 500 26.06 14.05 30.30
N VAL A 501 26.43 13.25 31.29
CA VAL A 501 27.28 13.68 32.41
C VAL A 501 28.59 12.92 32.26
N MET A 502 29.69 13.65 32.17
CA MET A 502 31.03 13.09 32.00
C MET A 502 31.90 13.60 33.14
N ASP A 503 32.71 12.71 33.72
CA ASP A 503 33.75 13.14 34.64
C ASP A 503 34.92 13.78 33.87
N THR A 504 35.72 14.59 34.57
CA THR A 504 36.86 15.28 33.96
C THR A 504 37.92 14.31 33.44
N ALA A 505 38.08 13.14 34.06
CA ALA A 505 39.07 12.15 33.63
C ALA A 505 38.67 11.54 32.28
N MET A 506 37.41 11.17 32.09
CA MET A 506 36.83 10.67 30.84
C MET A 506 36.99 11.69 29.72
N LEU A 507 36.78 12.98 29.99
CA LEU A 507 36.99 14.04 29.00
C LEU A 507 38.47 14.11 28.57
N LEU A 508 39.39 14.12 29.54
CA LEU A 508 40.83 14.15 29.28
C LEU A 508 41.29 12.90 28.53
N GLU A 509 40.85 11.71 28.94
CA GLU A 509 41.17 10.45 28.29
C GLU A 509 40.61 10.35 26.86
N THR A 510 39.41 10.88 26.63
CA THR A 510 38.83 10.95 25.29
C THR A 510 39.62 11.90 24.40
N GLY A 511 40.04 13.06 24.93
CA GLY A 511 40.93 13.98 24.24
C GLY A 511 42.28 13.34 23.87
N VAL A 512 42.91 12.62 24.81
CA VAL A 512 44.14 11.85 24.56
C VAL A 512 43.92 10.82 23.45
N ARG A 513 42.79 10.09 23.48
CA ARG A 513 42.38 9.14 22.43
C ARG A 513 42.28 9.78 21.06
N MET A 514 41.57 10.91 20.96
CA MET A 514 41.33 11.60 19.70
C MET A 514 42.61 12.17 19.07
N THR A 515 43.63 12.47 19.89
CA THR A 515 44.95 12.90 19.39
C THR A 515 45.83 11.73 18.93
N GLY A 516 45.41 10.48 19.14
CA GLY A 516 46.21 9.28 18.86
C GLY A 516 47.36 9.05 19.84
N ALA A 517 47.40 9.80 20.94
CA ALA A 517 48.46 9.74 21.95
C ALA A 517 48.35 8.54 22.89
N ASP A 518 47.35 7.67 22.74
CA ASP A 518 47.21 6.43 23.52
C ASP A 518 48.42 5.50 23.39
N ARG A 519 49.15 5.58 22.26
CA ARG A 519 50.37 4.81 22.03
C ARG A 519 51.55 5.25 22.93
N LEU A 520 51.41 6.36 23.65
CA LEU A 520 52.42 6.90 24.59
C LEU A 520 52.11 6.54 26.05
N ARG A 521 50.98 5.88 26.33
CA ARG A 521 50.59 5.39 27.66
C ARG A 521 51.13 4.00 27.95
#